data_AF-A0A5J4PVA9-F1
#
_entry.id   AF-A0A5J4PVA9-F1
#
_cell.length_a   1.000
_cell.length_b   1.000
_cell.length_c   1.000
_cell.angle_alpha   90.00
_cell.angle_beta   90.00
_cell.angle_gamma   90.00
#
_symmetry.space_group_name_H-M   'P 1'
#
loop_
_entity.id
_entity.type
_entity.pdbx_description
1 polymer ?
#
loop_
_entity_poly.entity_id
_entity_poly.type
_entity_poly.pdbx_seq_one_letter_code
_entity_poly.pdbx_strand_id
1 'polypeptide(L)' 'MNPKSIKGDYRTNCKRLLGDLHTPVSIYLKVRDMYPQSVLMESSDFHAGENSLSFIALCPLASIGINRGIV' A
#
# COMPACT_ATOMS: atom_id res chain seq x y z
N MET A 1 14.65 32.49 -6.88
CA MET A 1 13.79 31.65 -7.75
C MET A 1 13.25 30.52 -6.87
N ASN A 2 12.02 30.66 -6.36
CA ASN A 2 11.48 29.74 -5.35
C ASN A 2 10.96 28.45 -6.01
N PRO A 3 11.30 27.25 -5.49
CA PRO A 3 10.77 26.00 -5.99
C PRO A 3 9.26 25.95 -5.72
N LYS A 4 8.46 25.93 -6.78
CA LYS A 4 7.01 25.71 -6.70
C LYS A 4 6.78 24.31 -6.14
N SER A 5 6.29 24.23 -4.91
CA SER A 5 5.74 23.02 -4.32
C SER A 5 4.52 22.60 -5.17
N ILE A 6 4.60 21.43 -5.81
CA ILE A 6 3.52 20.86 -6.62
C ILE A 6 2.44 20.36 -5.65
N LYS A 7 1.52 21.24 -5.25
CA LYS A 7 0.39 20.88 -4.39
C LYS A 7 -0.73 20.34 -5.26
N GLY A 8 -0.70 19.04 -5.57
CA GLY A 8 -1.84 18.35 -6.18
C GLY A 8 -2.98 18.23 -5.17
N ASP A 9 -4.22 18.48 -5.61
CA ASP A 9 -5.41 18.36 -4.78
C ASP A 9 -5.91 16.90 -4.82
N TYR A 10 -5.33 16.03 -3.98
CA TYR A 10 -5.68 14.62 -3.91
C TYR A 10 -6.80 14.40 -2.90
N ARG A 11 -7.98 13.98 -3.38
CA ARG A 11 -9.11 13.59 -2.52
C ARG A 11 -9.16 12.08 -2.37
N THR A 12 -8.98 11.58 -1.15
CA THR A 12 -9.15 10.16 -0.83
C THR A 12 -10.54 9.89 -0.25
N ASN A 13 -11.15 8.79 -0.65
CA ASN A 13 -12.39 8.31 -0.03
C ASN A 13 -12.02 7.21 0.97
N CYS A 14 -12.31 7.45 2.24
CA CYS A 14 -11.92 6.56 3.33
C CYS A 14 -13.15 6.10 4.11
N LYS A 15 -13.16 4.82 4.50
CA LYS A 15 -14.16 4.25 5.41
C LYS A 15 -13.45 3.47 6.50
N ARG A 16 -13.82 3.72 7.76
CA ARG A 16 -13.36 2.93 8.91
C ARG A 16 -14.35 1.82 9.21
N LEU A 17 -13.83 0.64 9.49
CA LEU A 17 -14.58 -0.58 9.76
C LEU A 17 -13.98 -1.26 11.01
N LEU A 18 -14.78 -2.06 11.72
CA LEU A 18 -14.28 -2.92 12.79
C LEU A 18 -13.46 -4.06 12.19
N GLY A 19 -12.27 -4.28 12.73
CA GLY A 19 -11.27 -5.19 12.15
C GLY A 19 -10.88 -6.36 13.04
N ASP A 20 -11.47 -6.52 14.23
CA ASP A 20 -10.99 -7.43 15.28
C ASP A 20 -10.95 -8.91 14.88
N LEU A 21 -11.75 -9.30 13.87
CA LEU A 21 -11.80 -10.66 13.32
C LEU A 21 -10.95 -10.84 12.06
N HIS A 22 -10.18 -9.83 11.67
CA HIS A 22 -9.43 -9.83 10.43
C HIS A 22 -7.97 -9.52 10.69
N THR A 23 -7.09 -10.41 10.23
CA THR A 23 -5.65 -10.15 10.19
C THR A 23 -5.25 -9.63 8.81
N PRO A 24 -4.24 -8.76 8.68
CA PRO A 24 -3.81 -8.25 7.39
C PRO A 24 -3.48 -9.36 6.38
N VAL A 25 -2.78 -10.41 6.82
CA VAL A 25 -2.48 -11.61 6.00
C VAL A 25 -3.76 -12.29 5.52
N SER A 26 -4.76 -12.46 6.38
CA SER A 26 -6.03 -13.10 6.00
C SER A 26 -6.82 -12.29 4.96
N ILE A 27 -6.78 -10.96 5.05
CA ILE A 27 -7.40 -10.07 4.07
C ILE A 27 -6.63 -10.16 2.74
N TYR A 28 -5.30 -10.09 2.79
CA TYR A 28 -4.46 -10.13 1.60
C TYR A 28 -4.68 -11.41 0.79
N LEU A 29 -4.69 -12.58 1.44
CA LEU A 29 -4.91 -13.86 0.75
C LEU A 29 -6.27 -13.92 0.04
N LYS A 30 -7.31 -13.26 0.56
CA LYS A 30 -8.62 -13.21 -0.09
C LYS A 30 -8.64 -12.32 -1.35
N VAL A 31 -7.82 -11.27 -1.38
CA VAL A 31 -7.85 -10.28 -2.47
C VAL A 31 -6.77 -10.50 -3.52
N ARG A 32 -5.66 -11.15 -3.17
CA ARG A 32 -4.50 -11.36 -4.06
C ARG A 32 -4.87 -12.04 -5.37
N ASP A 33 -5.81 -12.97 -5.34
CA ASP A 33 -6.21 -13.72 -6.53
C ASP A 33 -7.08 -12.86 -7.48
N MET A 34 -7.71 -11.80 -6.97
CA MET A 34 -8.52 -10.87 -7.76
C MET A 34 -7.74 -9.66 -8.27
N TYR A 35 -6.66 -9.27 -7.59
CA TYR A 35 -5.89 -8.07 -7.90
C TYR A 35 -4.43 -8.45 -8.21
N PRO A 36 -4.09 -8.72 -9.48
CA PRO A 36 -2.72 -8.97 -9.89
C PRO A 36 -1.78 -7.85 -9.42
N GLN A 37 -0.55 -8.21 -9.07
CA GLN A 37 0.46 -7.28 -8.55
C GLN A 37 0.05 -6.52 -7.27
N SER A 38 -0.94 -7.04 -6.53
CA SER A 38 -1.21 -6.58 -5.17
C SER A 38 -0.01 -6.80 -4.27
N VAL A 39 0.18 -5.92 -3.28
CA VAL A 39 1.27 -6.01 -2.30
C VAL A 39 0.70 -5.89 -0.88
N LEU A 40 1.20 -6.75 0.01
CA LEU A 40 1.07 -6.61 1.46
C LEU A 40 2.39 -6.06 2.01
N MET A 41 2.33 -4.95 2.75
CA MET A 41 3.46 -4.36 3.47
C MET A 41 3.12 -4.34 4.96
N GLU A 42 3.97 -4.93 5.79
CA GLU A 42 3.78 -4.99 7.24
C GLU A 42 5.05 -4.50 7.94
N SER A 43 4.88 -3.79 9.06
CA SER A 43 6.00 -3.42 9.92
C SER A 43 6.62 -4.67 10.55
N SER A 44 7.94 -4.84 10.40
CA SER A 44 8.68 -5.93 11.07
C SER A 44 9.00 -5.65 12.55
N ASP A 45 8.73 -4.44 13.03
CA ASP A 45 8.99 -4.08 14.43
C ASP A 45 7.91 -4.65 15.34
N PHE A 46 8.23 -5.81 15.92
CA PHE A 46 7.39 -6.49 16.91
C PHE A 46 7.55 -5.91 18.32
N HIS A 47 8.55 -5.06 18.57
CA HIS A 47 8.97 -4.66 19.92
C HIS A 47 8.44 -3.30 20.37
N ALA A 48 7.82 -2.52 19.49
CA ALA A 48 7.15 -1.27 19.83
C ALA A 48 5.66 -1.38 19.51
N GLY A 49 4.79 -1.35 20.52
CA GLY A 49 3.33 -1.21 20.33
C GLY A 49 2.91 0.12 19.68
N GLU A 50 3.87 0.92 19.26
CA GLU A 50 3.72 2.20 18.58
C GLU A 50 4.03 1.96 17.08
N ASN A 51 3.09 2.33 16.20
CA ASN A 51 3.28 2.33 14.75
C ASN A 51 3.34 0.95 14.04
N SER A 52 2.78 -0.11 14.65
CA SER A 52 2.57 -1.40 13.97
C SER A 52 1.42 -1.32 12.95
N LEU A 53 1.75 -0.95 11.71
CA LEU A 53 0.78 -0.78 10.62
C LEU A 53 1.01 -1.79 9.51
N SER A 54 -0.09 -2.27 8.94
CA SER A 54 -0.09 -3.07 7.72
C SER A 54 -0.88 -2.36 6.62
N PHE A 55 -0.33 -2.38 5.41
CA PHE A 55 -0.92 -1.79 4.21
C PHE A 55 -1.11 -2.87 3.15
N ILE A 56 -2.29 -2.89 2.54
CA ILE A 56 -2.58 -3.72 1.36
C ILE A 56 -2.80 -2.76 0.19
N ALA A 57 -1.92 -2.82 -0.80
CA ALA A 57 -2.04 -2.06 -2.05
C ALA A 57 -2.64 -2.96 -3.14
N LEU A 58 -3.65 -2.45 -3.83
CA LEU A 58 -4.37 -3.12 -4.92
C LEU A 58 -4.36 -2.22 -6.16
N CYS A 59 -4.54 -2.81 -7.34
CA CYS A 59 -4.65 -2.07 -8.61
C CYS A 59 -3.51 -1.05 -8.82
N PRO A 60 -2.25 -1.49 -9.00
CA PRO A 60 -1.15 -0.56 -9.23
C PRO A 60 -1.43 0.32 -10.46
N LEU A 61 -1.21 1.63 -10.34
CA LEU A 61 -1.43 2.60 -11.42
C LEU A 61 -0.25 2.66 -12.39
N ALA A 62 0.95 2.34 -11.92
CA ALA A 62 2.17 2.36 -12.70
C ALA A 62 3.20 1.41 -12.07
N SER A 63 4.18 0.99 -12.87
CA SER A 63 5.31 0.18 -12.44
C SER A 63 6.60 0.73 -13.01
N ILE A 64 7.69 0.65 -12.25
CA ILE A 64 9.04 0.98 -12.71
C ILE A 64 9.85 -0.32 -12.72
N GLY A 65 10.53 -0.60 -13.82
CA GLY A 65 11.38 -1.77 -13.99
C GLY A 65 12.70 -1.40 -14.67
N ILE A 66 13.74 -2.18 -14.42
CA ILE A 66 15.07 -2.01 -15.04
C ILE A 66 15.24 -3.11 -16.09
N ASN A 67 15.53 -2.74 -17.32
CA ASN A 67 15.67 -3.69 -18.43
C ASN A 67 17.07 -3.67 -19.07
N ARG A 68 18.15 -3.80 -18.28
CA ARG A 68 19.55 -3.95 -18.75
C ARG A 68 19.96 -3.10 -19.99
N GLY A 69 19.43 -1.88 -20.13
CA GLY A 69 19.72 -0.97 -21.26
C GLY A 69 18.87 -1.15 -22.52
N ILE A 70 17.89 -2.05 -22.53
CA ILE A 70 16.92 -2.23 -23.61
C ILE A 70 15.70 -1.35 -23.27
N VAL A 71 15.52 -0.29 -24.06
CA VAL A 71 14.40 0.67 -23.96
C VAL A 71 13.21 0.16 -24.75
#